data_AF-A0A4Q3XLM5-F1
#
_entry.id   AF-A0A4Q3XLM5-F1
#
_cell.length_a   1.000
_cell.length_b   1.000
_cell.length_c   1.000
_cell.angle_alpha   90.00
_cell.angle_beta   90.00
_cell.angle_gamma   90.00
#
_symmetry.space_group_name_H-M   'P 1'
#
loop_
_entity.id
_entity.type
_entity.pdbx_description
1 polymer ?
#
loop_
_entity_poly.entity_id
_entity_poly.type
_entity_poly.pdbx_seq_one_letter_code
_entity_poly.pdbx_strand_id
1 'polypeptide(L)'
;MTDNTTANQQTALAQYSEELLPVFGAPSLVIDRGDGCYVWDLDGKRYLDLLGGIAVNAVGHNHPDLVAAVSKQAGEMLHVSNFFTSPAQVALAHELLRISRAPEGSRVFFANSGAEANEAAIKLSRRTGRSKIVACEGAFHGRTTGALALTHKAAYREPFQPLLPDVVHVPFGDADALRSAVDDRTAAVFLEPIQGEAGVRVADDEYLRAAREITSAAGALLIVDEIQTGVGRTGDWLAHQRSSIVPDAVTFAKGLGGGVPIGAMVTFGAEVSALLQPGQHGTTFGGNPLACAAGLAVIDVIERDDLLDNARTLGEWFAAAVDDLDDERVAGVRGRGLLLAVELRDELSADVVTAARNAGFIVNAVAPNAIRLAPPLIIVQEQLQTFVDALPTLITEATS
;
A
#
# COMPACT_ATOMS: atom_id res chain seq x y z
N MET A 1 11.18 -29.44 -14.55
CA MET A 1 11.66 -28.53 -15.61
C MET A 1 13.04 -28.04 -15.19
N THR A 2 14.04 -28.16 -16.05
CA THR A 2 15.40 -27.71 -15.75
C THR A 2 15.42 -26.18 -15.66
N ASP A 3 15.90 -25.68 -14.52
CA ASP A 3 16.08 -24.27 -14.22
C ASP A 3 17.00 -23.64 -15.29
N ASN A 4 16.40 -22.97 -16.26
CA ASN A 4 17.06 -22.45 -17.46
C ASN A 4 17.60 -21.03 -17.21
N THR A 5 17.94 -20.72 -15.95
CA THR A 5 18.55 -19.46 -15.54
C THR A 5 19.97 -19.37 -16.09
N THR A 6 20.33 -18.25 -16.73
CA THR A 6 21.69 -18.08 -17.23
C THR A 6 22.71 -17.99 -16.09
N ALA A 7 23.99 -18.15 -16.44
CA ALA A 7 25.09 -17.93 -15.50
C ALA A 7 25.04 -16.53 -14.84
N ASN A 8 24.50 -15.52 -15.51
CA ASN A 8 24.38 -14.17 -14.96
C ASN A 8 23.30 -14.09 -13.87
N GLN A 9 22.11 -14.68 -14.10
CA GLN A 9 21.07 -14.81 -13.08
C GLN A 9 21.59 -15.56 -11.85
N GLN A 10 22.20 -16.74 -12.07
CA GLN A 10 22.71 -17.58 -10.99
C GLN A 10 23.79 -16.87 -10.17
N THR A 11 24.70 -16.15 -10.83
CA THR A 11 25.75 -15.38 -10.15
C THR A 11 25.15 -14.29 -9.27
N ALA A 12 24.21 -13.51 -9.79
CA ALA A 12 23.59 -12.43 -9.04
C ALA A 12 22.73 -12.94 -7.85
N LEU A 13 22.02 -14.07 -8.02
CA LEU A 13 21.27 -14.72 -6.95
C LEU A 13 22.18 -15.31 -5.86
N ALA A 14 23.35 -15.85 -6.24
CA ALA A 14 24.37 -16.31 -5.31
C ALA A 14 24.94 -15.14 -4.49
N GLN A 15 25.32 -14.05 -5.16
CA GLN A 15 25.79 -12.82 -4.50
C GLN A 15 24.75 -12.25 -3.54
N TYR A 16 23.47 -12.20 -3.94
CA TYR A 16 22.39 -11.81 -3.04
C TYR A 16 22.40 -12.64 -1.75
N SER A 17 22.54 -13.96 -1.88
CA SER A 17 22.50 -14.89 -0.76
C SER A 17 23.73 -14.80 0.15
N GLU A 18 24.88 -14.40 -0.41
CA GLU A 18 26.13 -14.21 0.32
C GLU A 18 26.21 -12.84 1.02
N GLU A 19 25.65 -11.80 0.41
CA GLU A 19 25.88 -10.41 0.79
C GLU A 19 24.72 -9.75 1.56
N LEU A 20 23.49 -10.26 1.43
CA LEU A 20 22.30 -9.64 2.01
C LEU A 20 21.66 -10.48 3.13
N LEU A 21 21.04 -9.80 4.09
CA LEU A 21 20.30 -10.48 5.17
C LEU A 21 19.12 -11.26 4.57
N PRO A 22 18.90 -12.54 4.96
CA PRO A 22 17.91 -13.42 4.32
C PRO A 22 16.47 -13.16 4.76
N VAL A 23 16.14 -11.93 5.20
CA VAL A 23 14.83 -11.58 5.77
C VAL A 23 13.67 -11.64 4.76
N PHE A 24 13.98 -11.71 3.46
CA PHE A 24 13.02 -11.87 2.37
C PHE A 24 13.05 -13.27 1.72
N GLY A 25 13.89 -14.18 2.22
CA GLY A 25 14.22 -15.42 1.52
C GLY A 25 15.07 -15.20 0.27
N ALA A 26 15.26 -16.26 -0.51
CA ALA A 26 15.95 -16.20 -1.79
C ALA A 26 15.01 -15.62 -2.86
N PRO A 27 15.40 -14.55 -3.58
CA PRO A 27 14.62 -14.03 -4.69
C PRO A 27 14.57 -15.06 -5.82
N SER A 28 13.46 -15.08 -6.56
CA SER A 28 13.31 -16.04 -7.67
C SER A 28 13.87 -15.57 -9.00
N LEU A 29 14.13 -14.27 -9.16
CA LEU A 29 14.56 -13.62 -10.40
C LEU A 29 15.36 -12.37 -10.05
N VAL A 30 16.29 -12.00 -10.95
CA VAL A 30 16.96 -10.69 -10.94
C VAL A 30 16.41 -9.81 -12.04
N ILE A 31 15.77 -8.71 -11.64
CA ILE A 31 15.20 -7.68 -12.52
C ILE A 31 16.21 -6.54 -12.70
N ASP A 32 16.44 -6.08 -13.93
CA ASP A 32 17.45 -5.06 -14.23
C ASP A 32 16.88 -3.78 -14.85
N ARG A 33 15.67 -3.85 -15.43
CA ARG A 33 15.02 -2.72 -16.09
C ARG A 33 13.51 -2.79 -15.98
N GLY A 34 12.86 -1.63 -15.94
CA GLY A 34 11.42 -1.47 -16.08
C GLY A 34 11.07 -0.31 -17.00
N ASP A 35 9.89 -0.40 -17.64
CA ASP A 35 9.33 0.62 -18.52
C ASP A 35 7.81 0.44 -18.62
N GLY A 36 7.06 1.47 -18.23
CA GLY A 36 5.61 1.42 -18.11
C GLY A 36 5.15 0.31 -17.16
N CYS A 37 4.32 -0.61 -17.66
CA CYS A 37 3.82 -1.77 -16.90
C CYS A 37 4.71 -3.01 -17.03
N TYR A 38 5.89 -2.92 -17.63
CA TYR A 38 6.75 -4.07 -17.87
C TYR A 38 8.07 -3.97 -17.11
N VAL A 39 8.60 -5.14 -16.76
CA VAL A 39 9.97 -5.33 -16.26
C VAL A 39 10.70 -6.38 -17.07
N TRP A 40 12.03 -6.33 -17.07
CA TRP A 40 12.90 -7.30 -17.72
C TRP A 40 13.87 -7.88 -16.71
N ASP A 41 14.11 -9.18 -16.83
CA ASP A 41 15.19 -9.83 -16.08
C ASP A 41 16.53 -9.69 -16.81
N LEU A 42 17.63 -10.07 -16.15
CA LEU A 42 18.98 -10.04 -16.74
C LEU A 42 19.14 -10.89 -18.01
N ASP A 43 18.21 -11.82 -18.28
CA ASP A 43 18.22 -12.66 -19.48
C ASP A 43 17.41 -12.02 -20.62
N GLY A 44 16.82 -10.84 -20.37
CA GLY A 44 16.01 -10.09 -21.32
C GLY A 44 14.57 -10.60 -21.44
N LYS A 45 14.14 -11.54 -20.59
CA LYS A 45 12.73 -11.96 -20.58
C LYS A 45 11.88 -10.82 -20.02
N ARG A 46 10.83 -10.48 -20.75
CA ARG A 46 9.87 -9.44 -20.37
C ARG A 46 8.76 -10.02 -19.51
N TYR A 47 8.36 -9.28 -18.49
CA TYR A 47 7.24 -9.60 -17.62
C TYR A 47 6.27 -8.44 -17.54
N LEU A 48 4.97 -8.70 -17.64
CA LEU A 48 3.94 -7.73 -17.28
C LEU A 48 3.86 -7.66 -15.75
N ASP A 49 4.16 -6.49 -15.19
CA ASP A 49 4.15 -6.25 -13.76
C ASP A 49 2.74 -5.90 -13.28
N LEU A 50 2.03 -6.92 -12.80
CA LEU A 50 0.70 -6.79 -12.22
C LEU A 50 0.74 -6.59 -10.71
N LEU A 51 1.92 -6.42 -10.11
CA LEU A 51 2.09 -6.20 -8.67
C LEU A 51 2.56 -4.77 -8.36
N GLY A 52 3.26 -4.13 -9.29
CA GLY A 52 3.71 -2.74 -9.19
C GLY A 52 4.56 -2.48 -7.96
N GLY A 53 5.44 -3.41 -7.58
CA GLY A 53 6.20 -3.31 -6.32
C GLY A 53 5.32 -3.34 -5.07
N ILE A 54 4.18 -4.03 -5.12
CA ILE A 54 3.14 -4.07 -4.08
C ILE A 54 2.44 -2.72 -3.97
N ALA A 55 1.83 -2.28 -5.08
CA ALA A 55 1.12 -1.00 -5.24
C ALA A 55 2.00 0.27 -5.10
N VAL A 56 3.32 0.16 -5.23
CA VAL A 56 4.28 1.27 -5.11
C VAL A 56 4.42 2.06 -6.41
N ASN A 57 4.55 1.36 -7.54
CA ASN A 57 4.84 1.95 -8.84
C ASN A 57 3.54 2.45 -9.50
N ALA A 58 2.86 3.40 -8.85
CA ALA A 58 1.53 3.86 -9.24
C ALA A 58 1.45 4.36 -10.69
N VAL A 59 2.49 5.02 -11.20
CA VAL A 59 2.56 5.51 -12.59
C VAL A 59 3.46 4.64 -13.47
N GLY A 60 3.82 3.44 -13.00
CA GLY A 60 4.68 2.50 -13.72
C GLY A 60 6.16 2.79 -13.56
N HIS A 61 6.96 1.97 -14.23
CA HIS A 61 8.40 2.05 -14.22
C HIS A 61 8.90 3.08 -15.23
N ASN A 62 9.96 3.82 -14.90
CA ASN A 62 10.60 4.78 -15.81
C ASN A 62 9.63 5.82 -16.42
N HIS A 63 8.59 6.23 -15.68
CA HIS A 63 7.63 7.21 -16.17
C HIS A 63 8.34 8.54 -16.47
N PRO A 64 8.22 9.11 -17.68
CA PRO A 64 9.04 10.24 -18.12
C PRO A 64 8.89 11.47 -17.22
N ASP A 65 7.67 11.77 -16.76
CA ASP A 65 7.44 12.93 -15.88
C ASP A 65 8.06 12.74 -14.49
N LEU A 66 8.03 11.52 -13.96
CA LEU A 66 8.65 11.21 -12.67
C LEU A 66 10.17 11.28 -12.78
N VAL A 67 10.75 10.70 -13.84
CA VAL A 67 12.19 10.79 -14.12
C VAL A 67 12.62 12.24 -14.29
N ALA A 68 11.87 13.05 -15.03
CA ALA A 68 12.18 14.46 -15.23
C ALA A 68 12.11 15.26 -13.92
N ALA A 69 11.07 15.06 -13.10
CA ALA A 69 10.90 15.74 -11.82
C ALA A 69 12.02 15.40 -10.83
N VAL A 70 12.33 14.11 -10.69
CA VAL A 70 13.43 13.62 -9.83
C VAL A 70 14.78 14.12 -10.34
N SER A 71 15.06 14.01 -11.64
CA SER A 71 16.34 14.46 -12.22
C SER A 71 16.55 15.96 -12.06
N LYS A 72 15.52 16.76 -12.32
CA LYS A 72 15.55 18.21 -12.13
C LYS A 72 15.82 18.54 -10.66
N GLN A 73 15.03 17.99 -9.75
CA GLN A 73 15.17 18.30 -8.33
C GLN A 73 16.53 17.83 -7.77
N ALA A 74 17.08 16.72 -8.27
CA ALA A 74 18.42 16.27 -7.92
C ALA A 74 19.53 17.22 -8.39
N GLY A 75 19.37 17.82 -9.57
CA GLY A 75 20.29 18.85 -10.09
C GLY A 75 20.22 20.17 -9.33
N GLU A 76 19.10 20.46 -8.67
CA GLU A 76 18.91 21.66 -7.85
C GLU A 76 19.36 21.43 -6.40
N MET A 77 18.74 20.47 -5.70
CA MET A 77 18.97 20.18 -4.28
C MET A 77 18.22 18.94 -3.82
N LEU A 78 18.91 18.04 -3.11
CA LEU A 78 18.32 16.80 -2.60
C LEU A 78 17.73 16.94 -1.19
N HIS A 79 18.39 17.68 -0.30
CA HIS A 79 18.10 17.62 1.13
C HIS A 79 18.50 18.92 1.85
N VAL A 80 17.66 19.36 2.80
CA VAL A 80 17.86 20.59 3.60
C VAL A 80 17.59 20.43 5.09
N SER A 81 17.48 19.20 5.61
CA SER A 81 16.94 18.91 6.96
C SER A 81 15.52 19.47 7.17
N ASN A 82 15.01 19.38 8.40
CA ASN A 82 13.73 19.97 8.81
C ASN A 82 13.89 21.33 9.53
N PHE A 83 15.10 21.91 9.55
CA PHE A 83 15.31 23.29 9.98
C PHE A 83 14.94 24.32 8.90
N PHE A 84 14.89 23.88 7.65
CA PHE A 84 14.49 24.68 6.50
C PHE A 84 13.32 24.00 5.79
N THR A 85 12.63 24.74 4.94
CA THR A 85 11.58 24.21 4.07
C THR A 85 11.93 24.42 2.59
N SER A 86 11.17 23.82 1.70
CA SER A 86 11.32 23.98 0.25
C SER A 86 9.97 24.18 -0.43
N PRO A 87 9.93 24.82 -1.62
CA PRO A 87 8.70 24.94 -2.39
C PRO A 87 8.03 23.60 -2.68
N ALA A 88 8.81 22.56 -3.04
CA ALA A 88 8.29 21.22 -3.30
C ALA A 88 7.62 20.60 -2.05
N GLN A 89 8.23 20.77 -0.87
CA GLN A 89 7.66 20.26 0.38
C GLN A 89 6.32 20.93 0.72
N VAL A 90 6.23 22.26 0.59
CA VAL A 90 5.01 23.02 0.85
C VAL A 90 3.92 22.68 -0.18
N ALA A 91 4.29 22.57 -1.46
CA ALA A 91 3.38 22.22 -2.53
C ALA A 91 2.82 20.81 -2.36
N LEU A 92 3.65 19.81 -2.05
CA LEU A 92 3.14 18.46 -1.81
C LEU A 92 2.23 18.42 -0.57
N ALA A 93 2.55 19.17 0.49
CA ALA A 93 1.68 19.25 1.66
C ALA A 93 0.31 19.84 1.31
N HIS A 94 0.28 20.88 0.46
CA HIS A 94 -0.97 21.45 -0.05
C HIS A 94 -1.77 20.41 -0.84
N GLU A 95 -1.14 19.68 -1.76
CA GLU A 95 -1.82 18.65 -2.55
C GLU A 95 -2.35 17.51 -1.69
N LEU A 96 -1.59 17.03 -0.70
CA LEU A 96 -2.06 15.99 0.22
C LEU A 96 -3.28 16.45 1.02
N LEU A 97 -3.30 17.69 1.50
CA LEU A 97 -4.47 18.26 2.20
C LEU A 97 -5.69 18.34 1.26
N ARG A 98 -5.47 18.77 0.01
CA ARG A 98 -6.52 18.89 -1.02
C ARG A 98 -7.12 17.54 -1.37
N ILE A 99 -6.31 16.56 -1.78
CA ILE A 99 -6.80 15.24 -2.20
C ILE A 99 -7.43 14.47 -1.03
N SER A 100 -6.98 14.74 0.19
CA SER A 100 -7.57 14.17 1.40
C SER A 100 -8.94 14.76 1.76
N ARG A 101 -9.35 15.86 1.12
CA ARG A 101 -10.50 16.68 1.52
C ARG A 101 -10.39 17.09 3.00
N ALA A 102 -9.18 17.37 3.44
CA ALA A 102 -8.89 17.67 4.84
C ALA A 102 -9.51 19.03 5.23
N PRO A 103 -10.18 19.14 6.39
CA PRO A 103 -10.78 20.41 6.82
C PRO A 103 -9.72 21.46 7.16
N GLU A 104 -10.14 22.71 7.34
CA GLU A 104 -9.24 23.78 7.78
C GLU A 104 -8.53 23.43 9.10
N GLY A 105 -7.27 23.84 9.22
CA GLY A 105 -6.45 23.55 10.39
C GLY A 105 -5.71 22.22 10.34
N SER A 106 -6.01 21.37 9.35
CA SER A 106 -5.29 20.13 9.07
C SER A 106 -3.82 20.36 8.74
N ARG A 107 -2.96 19.37 9.01
CA ARG A 107 -1.50 19.46 8.83
C ARG A 107 -0.90 18.14 8.34
N VAL A 108 0.24 18.24 7.66
CA VAL A 108 1.00 17.11 7.11
C VAL A 108 2.30 16.94 7.88
N PHE A 109 2.62 15.71 8.25
CA PHE A 109 3.95 15.27 8.66
C PHE A 109 4.51 14.32 7.60
N PHE A 110 5.71 14.59 7.08
CA PHE A 110 6.37 13.71 6.13
C PHE A 110 7.36 12.75 6.80
N ALA A 111 7.41 11.53 6.28
CA ALA A 111 8.28 10.43 6.66
C ALA A 111 8.90 9.80 5.41
N ASN A 112 9.61 8.67 5.56
CA ASN A 112 10.32 7.99 4.47
C ASN A 112 9.67 6.66 4.08
N SER A 113 8.75 6.16 4.89
CA SER A 113 8.03 4.91 4.66
C SER A 113 6.65 4.93 5.30
N GLY A 114 5.81 3.96 4.92
CA GLY A 114 4.51 3.76 5.56
C GLY A 114 4.65 3.37 7.04
N ALA A 115 5.65 2.55 7.39
CA ALA A 115 5.89 2.18 8.79
C ALA A 115 6.22 3.42 9.64
N GLU A 116 7.05 4.33 9.15
CA GLU A 116 7.33 5.59 9.86
C GLU A 116 6.11 6.52 9.93
N ALA A 117 5.26 6.56 8.89
CA ALA A 117 4.00 7.31 8.94
C ALA A 117 3.06 6.75 10.02
N ASN A 118 2.97 5.43 10.13
CA ASN A 118 2.20 4.77 11.18
C ASN A 118 2.82 4.96 12.58
N GLU A 119 4.16 4.96 12.73
CA GLU A 119 4.82 5.33 13.99
C GLU A 119 4.47 6.77 14.41
N ALA A 120 4.42 7.71 13.46
CA ALA A 120 3.98 9.08 13.73
C ALA A 120 2.53 9.11 14.24
N ALA A 121 1.63 8.33 13.64
CA ALA A 121 0.24 8.22 14.07
C ALA A 121 0.09 7.51 15.43
N ILE A 122 0.91 6.50 15.72
CA ILE A 122 0.96 5.84 17.02
C ILE A 122 1.37 6.87 18.08
N LYS A 123 2.40 7.67 17.83
CA LYS A 123 2.83 8.74 18.74
C LYS A 123 1.79 9.84 18.89
N LEU A 124 1.10 10.22 17.82
CA LEU A 124 -0.04 11.15 17.85
C LEU A 124 -1.13 10.63 18.80
N SER A 125 -1.50 9.35 18.71
CA SER A 125 -2.52 8.76 19.58
C SER A 125 -2.17 8.88 21.07
N ARG A 126 -0.89 8.73 21.45
CA ARG A 126 -0.45 8.86 22.84
C ARG A 126 -0.64 10.27 23.40
N ARG A 127 -0.77 11.28 22.54
CA ARG A 127 -1.04 12.66 22.97
C ARG A 127 -2.48 12.91 23.39
N THR A 128 -3.37 11.94 23.22
CA THR A 128 -4.69 11.90 23.89
C THR A 128 -4.58 11.69 25.41
N GLY A 129 -3.40 11.33 25.92
CA GLY A 129 -3.19 10.96 27.33
C GLY A 129 -3.57 9.51 27.64
N ARG A 130 -3.97 8.74 26.62
CA ARG A 130 -4.40 7.34 26.72
C ARG A 130 -3.39 6.40 26.05
N SER A 131 -3.45 5.12 26.39
CA SER A 131 -2.48 4.11 25.94
C SER A 131 -3.04 3.00 25.05
N LYS A 132 -4.33 2.65 25.18
CA LYS A 132 -4.88 1.51 24.48
C LYS A 132 -5.07 1.82 22.99
N ILE A 133 -4.60 0.92 22.12
CA ILE A 133 -4.80 1.02 20.68
C ILE A 133 -5.56 -0.23 20.22
N VAL A 134 -6.60 -0.03 19.42
CA VAL A 134 -7.34 -1.14 18.80
C VAL A 134 -6.92 -1.22 17.33
N ALA A 135 -6.55 -2.42 16.88
CA ALA A 135 -6.28 -2.75 15.48
C ALA A 135 -7.13 -3.97 15.09
N CYS A 136 -7.10 -4.38 13.82
CA CYS A 136 -7.88 -5.51 13.36
C CYS A 136 -7.06 -6.79 13.18
N GLU A 137 -7.69 -7.93 13.39
CA GLU A 137 -7.19 -9.21 12.90
C GLU A 137 -6.96 -9.13 11.38
N GLY A 138 -5.84 -9.67 10.91
CA GLY A 138 -5.40 -9.57 9.52
C GLY A 138 -4.58 -8.32 9.18
N ALA A 139 -4.55 -7.31 10.05
CA ALA A 139 -3.94 -6.02 9.73
C ALA A 139 -2.42 -6.09 9.48
N PHE A 140 -1.93 -5.20 8.61
CA PHE A 140 -0.50 -4.96 8.38
C PHE A 140 -0.18 -3.47 8.37
N HIS A 141 0.50 -2.99 9.41
CA HIS A 141 0.82 -1.57 9.56
C HIS A 141 2.33 -1.28 9.47
N GLY A 142 3.16 -2.31 9.33
CA GLY A 142 4.60 -2.19 9.16
C GLY A 142 5.41 -3.15 10.04
N ARG A 143 6.72 -2.93 10.04
CA ARG A 143 7.73 -3.80 10.67
C ARG A 143 8.62 -3.11 11.70
N THR A 144 8.45 -1.81 11.93
CA THR A 144 9.05 -1.12 13.09
C THR A 144 8.37 -1.58 14.38
N THR A 145 9.01 -1.51 15.54
CA THR A 145 8.49 -2.16 16.76
C THR A 145 7.11 -1.66 17.20
N GLY A 146 6.78 -0.38 16.99
CA GLY A 146 5.45 0.17 17.26
C GLY A 146 4.44 -0.32 16.23
N ALA A 147 4.67 -0.08 14.95
CA ALA A 147 3.77 -0.52 13.88
C ALA A 147 3.58 -2.05 13.83
N LEU A 148 4.63 -2.82 14.16
CA LEU A 148 4.60 -4.28 14.27
C LEU A 148 3.69 -4.75 15.40
N ALA A 149 3.54 -3.98 16.47
CA ALA A 149 2.59 -4.31 17.54
C ALA A 149 1.14 -4.28 17.04
N LEU A 150 0.83 -3.42 16.05
CA LEU A 150 -0.48 -3.32 15.41
C LEU A 150 -0.65 -4.35 14.27
N THR A 151 0.43 -4.80 13.64
CA THR A 151 0.40 -5.90 12.65
C THR A 151 -0.04 -7.22 13.30
N HIS A 152 -1.06 -7.87 12.75
CA HIS A 152 -1.69 -9.04 13.39
C HIS A 152 -0.86 -10.33 13.32
N LYS A 153 -0.24 -10.61 12.16
CA LYS A 153 0.37 -11.92 11.85
C LYS A 153 1.42 -12.33 12.88
N ALA A 154 1.12 -13.39 13.64
CA ALA A 154 1.95 -13.91 14.74
C ALA A 154 3.41 -14.13 14.34
N ALA A 155 3.65 -14.79 13.20
CA ALA A 155 5.00 -15.06 12.68
C ALA A 155 5.85 -13.80 12.46
N TYR A 156 5.24 -12.62 12.30
CA TYR A 156 5.97 -11.36 12.19
C TYR A 156 6.22 -10.73 13.55
N ARG A 157 5.31 -10.92 14.51
CA ARG A 157 5.21 -10.17 15.75
C ARG A 157 5.87 -10.88 16.94
N GLU A 158 5.59 -12.17 17.12
CA GLU A 158 6.00 -12.96 18.30
C GLU A 158 7.52 -13.04 18.50
N PRO A 159 8.36 -13.17 17.45
CA PRO A 159 9.82 -13.26 17.63
C PRO A 159 10.47 -12.02 18.27
N PHE A 160 9.77 -10.88 18.31
CA PHE A 160 10.30 -9.59 18.78
C PHE A 160 9.62 -9.09 20.06
N GLN A 161 8.82 -9.93 20.72
CA GLN A 161 8.16 -9.55 21.97
C GLN A 161 9.19 -9.33 23.10
N PRO A 162 8.91 -8.42 24.06
CA PRO A 162 7.70 -7.59 24.17
C PRO A 162 7.69 -6.40 23.20
N LEU A 163 6.51 -6.11 22.64
CA LEU A 163 6.26 -4.95 21.78
C LEU A 163 5.46 -3.87 22.53
N LEU A 164 5.02 -2.82 21.82
CA LEU A 164 4.18 -1.75 22.36
C LEU A 164 2.99 -2.36 23.14
N PRO A 165 2.84 -2.07 24.44
CA PRO A 165 1.77 -2.63 25.25
C PRO A 165 0.41 -1.99 24.91
N ASP A 166 -0.65 -2.60 25.44
CA ASP A 166 -2.05 -2.17 25.31
C ASP A 166 -2.59 -2.12 23.86
N VAL A 167 -2.05 -2.99 22.99
CA VAL A 167 -2.63 -3.21 21.65
C VAL A 167 -3.60 -4.39 21.70
N VAL A 168 -4.84 -4.18 21.23
CA VAL A 168 -5.87 -5.21 21.13
C VAL A 168 -6.27 -5.38 19.67
N HIS A 169 -6.36 -6.63 19.21
CA HIS A 169 -6.88 -6.98 17.90
C HIS A 169 -8.34 -7.42 17.99
N VAL A 170 -9.19 -6.88 17.11
CA VAL A 170 -10.60 -7.30 16.95
C VAL A 170 -10.85 -7.86 15.55
N PRO A 171 -11.84 -8.75 15.35
CA PRO A 171 -12.20 -9.21 14.03
C PRO A 171 -12.47 -8.06 13.05
N PHE A 172 -11.87 -8.13 11.86
CA PHE A 172 -12.07 -7.12 10.82
C PHE A 172 -13.50 -7.17 10.27
N GLY A 173 -14.14 -6.01 10.14
CA GLY A 173 -15.54 -5.91 9.68
C GLY A 173 -16.60 -6.10 10.78
N ASP A 174 -16.20 -6.43 12.02
CA ASP A 174 -17.13 -6.63 13.14
C ASP A 174 -17.29 -5.35 13.97
N ALA A 175 -18.39 -4.62 13.74
CA ALA A 175 -18.68 -3.37 14.44
C ALA A 175 -18.99 -3.57 15.94
N ASP A 176 -19.58 -4.71 16.32
CA ASP A 176 -19.94 -5.00 17.72
C ASP A 176 -18.71 -5.38 18.54
N ALA A 177 -17.78 -6.16 17.96
CA ALA A 177 -16.49 -6.42 18.56
C ALA A 177 -15.67 -5.13 18.71
N LEU A 178 -15.67 -4.27 17.69
CA LEU A 178 -15.01 -2.96 17.77
C LEU A 178 -15.62 -2.10 18.89
N ARG A 179 -16.96 -2.02 18.96
CA ARG A 179 -17.67 -1.26 20.00
C ARG A 179 -17.36 -1.77 21.40
N SER A 180 -17.26 -3.08 21.57
CA SER A 180 -16.91 -3.70 22.85
C SER A 180 -15.46 -3.45 23.25
N ALA A 181 -14.55 -3.34 22.28
CA ALA A 181 -13.14 -3.11 22.52
C ALA A 181 -12.78 -1.64 22.73
N VAL A 182 -13.56 -0.67 22.24
CA VAL A 182 -13.28 0.75 22.39
C VAL A 182 -13.87 1.26 23.71
N ASP A 183 -13.00 1.73 24.63
CA ASP A 183 -13.38 2.24 25.95
C ASP A 183 -12.74 3.62 26.24
N ASP A 184 -12.94 4.14 27.44
CA ASP A 184 -12.41 5.43 27.91
C ASP A 184 -10.87 5.49 28.01
N ARG A 185 -10.19 4.34 27.91
CA ARG A 185 -8.73 4.22 27.85
C ARG A 185 -8.21 4.10 26.42
N THR A 186 -9.08 4.02 25.42
CA THR A 186 -8.68 3.91 24.01
C THR A 186 -8.15 5.25 23.49
N ALA A 187 -6.89 5.25 23.07
CA ALA A 187 -6.22 6.35 22.40
C ALA A 187 -6.60 6.43 20.93
N ALA A 188 -6.61 5.29 20.24
CA ALA A 188 -6.90 5.22 18.82
C ALA A 188 -7.42 3.86 18.36
N VAL A 189 -8.13 3.87 17.24
CA VAL A 189 -8.42 2.72 16.39
C VAL A 189 -7.64 2.90 15.08
N PHE A 190 -6.88 1.89 14.67
CA PHE A 190 -6.19 1.82 13.38
C PHE A 190 -6.94 0.88 12.45
N LEU A 191 -7.31 1.35 11.25
CA LEU A 191 -8.03 0.57 10.24
C LEU A 191 -7.43 0.76 8.86
N GLU A 192 -7.42 -0.33 8.08
CA GLU A 192 -7.24 -0.31 6.64
C GLU A 192 -8.65 -0.34 6.00
N PRO A 193 -8.98 0.52 5.01
CA PRO A 193 -10.24 0.41 4.27
C PRO A 193 -10.36 -0.90 3.49
N ILE A 194 -9.21 -1.42 3.04
CA ILE A 194 -9.08 -2.76 2.45
C ILE A 194 -7.80 -3.35 3.04
N GLN A 195 -7.89 -4.47 3.76
CA GLN A 195 -6.70 -5.18 4.24
C GLN A 195 -6.04 -5.88 3.06
N GLY A 196 -5.05 -5.24 2.45
CA GLY A 196 -4.46 -5.77 1.24
C GLY A 196 -3.51 -6.94 1.48
N GLU A 197 -2.78 -6.99 2.61
CA GLU A 197 -1.93 -8.13 2.99
C GLU A 197 -2.71 -9.33 3.54
N ALA A 198 -3.93 -9.12 4.05
CA ALA A 198 -4.83 -10.19 4.50
C ALA A 198 -5.59 -10.86 3.33
N GLY A 199 -5.14 -10.61 2.11
CA GLY A 199 -5.81 -11.01 0.89
C GLY A 199 -6.92 -10.06 0.50
N VAL A 200 -6.62 -8.78 0.29
CA VAL A 200 -7.55 -7.81 -0.33
C VAL A 200 -8.98 -7.89 0.25
N ARG A 201 -9.08 -7.89 1.58
CA ARG A 201 -10.38 -7.94 2.28
C ARG A 201 -10.96 -6.55 2.37
N VAL A 202 -12.07 -6.31 1.67
CA VAL A 202 -12.72 -5.00 1.58
C VAL A 202 -13.60 -4.79 2.82
N ALA A 203 -13.44 -3.67 3.53
CA ALA A 203 -14.38 -3.29 4.56
C ALA A 203 -15.70 -2.80 3.94
N ASP A 204 -16.81 -3.16 4.57
CA ASP A 204 -18.11 -2.55 4.24
C ASP A 204 -18.11 -1.07 4.63
N ASP A 205 -18.79 -0.25 3.83
CA ASP A 205 -18.86 1.19 4.10
C ASP A 205 -19.62 1.47 5.41
N GLU A 206 -20.56 0.60 5.80
CA GLU A 206 -21.25 0.67 7.10
C GLU A 206 -20.31 0.39 8.27
N TYR A 207 -19.37 -0.56 8.13
CA TYR A 207 -18.37 -0.82 9.15
C TYR A 207 -17.45 0.39 9.38
N LEU A 208 -17.00 1.04 8.30
CA LEU A 208 -16.17 2.25 8.40
C LEU A 208 -16.93 3.42 9.06
N ARG A 209 -18.22 3.59 8.75
CA ARG A 209 -19.08 4.58 9.43
C ARG A 209 -19.26 4.25 10.91
N ALA A 210 -19.54 2.99 11.24
CA ALA A 210 -19.65 2.54 12.63
C ALA A 210 -18.34 2.77 13.40
N ALA A 211 -17.17 2.49 12.80
CA ALA A 211 -15.88 2.76 13.42
C ALA A 211 -15.68 4.25 13.73
N ARG A 212 -16.09 5.14 12.82
CA ARG A 212 -16.07 6.58 13.07
C ARG A 212 -16.98 6.98 14.22
N GLU A 213 -18.22 6.49 14.24
CA GLU A 213 -19.18 6.78 15.32
C GLU A 213 -18.66 6.30 16.68
N ILE A 214 -18.16 5.06 16.75
CA ILE A 214 -17.62 4.43 17.97
C ILE A 214 -16.43 5.24 18.50
N THR A 215 -15.48 5.58 17.63
CA THR A 215 -14.29 6.35 18.03
C THR A 215 -14.65 7.75 18.52
N SER A 216 -15.55 8.46 17.83
CA SER A 216 -16.02 9.77 18.26
C SER A 216 -16.73 9.71 19.61
N ALA A 217 -17.59 8.71 19.85
CA ALA A 217 -18.30 8.55 21.12
C ALA A 217 -17.36 8.32 22.31
N ALA A 218 -16.24 7.62 22.11
CA ALA A 218 -15.22 7.39 23.14
C ALA A 218 -14.16 8.51 23.23
N GLY A 219 -14.17 9.46 22.29
CA GLY A 219 -13.10 10.44 22.11
C GLY A 219 -11.76 9.81 21.73
N ALA A 220 -11.77 8.63 21.12
CA ALA A 220 -10.59 7.97 20.56
C ALA A 220 -10.33 8.48 19.13
N LEU A 221 -9.07 8.50 18.71
CA LEU A 221 -8.75 8.86 17.33
C LEU A 221 -9.08 7.71 16.37
N LEU A 222 -9.64 8.02 15.20
CA LEU A 222 -9.70 7.12 14.07
C LEU A 222 -8.52 7.40 13.14
N ILE A 223 -7.60 6.44 13.04
CA ILE A 223 -6.47 6.48 12.12
C ILE A 223 -6.76 5.53 10.97
N VAL A 224 -6.80 6.05 9.76
CA VAL A 224 -7.02 5.25 8.55
C VAL A 224 -5.70 5.07 7.81
N ASP A 225 -5.25 3.84 7.71
CA ASP A 225 -4.07 3.45 6.95
C ASP A 225 -4.42 3.33 5.46
N GLU A 226 -4.01 4.32 4.67
CA GLU A 226 -4.21 4.37 3.21
C GLU A 226 -2.89 4.15 2.47
N ILE A 227 -1.88 3.56 3.14
CA ILE A 227 -0.56 3.33 2.54
C ILE A 227 -0.68 2.48 1.27
N GLN A 228 -1.55 1.47 1.27
CA GLN A 228 -1.78 0.62 0.10
C GLN A 228 -3.01 1.01 -0.71
N THR A 229 -4.07 1.53 -0.09
CA THR A 229 -5.37 1.78 -0.73
C THR A 229 -5.51 3.20 -1.29
N GLY A 230 -4.68 4.14 -0.82
CA GLY A 230 -4.71 5.52 -1.26
C GLY A 230 -3.96 5.75 -2.58
N VAL A 231 -3.79 7.03 -2.89
CA VAL A 231 -3.09 7.52 -4.10
C VAL A 231 -3.70 6.92 -5.37
N GLY A 232 -5.04 6.92 -5.43
CA GLY A 232 -5.79 6.50 -6.61
C GLY A 232 -5.95 5.00 -6.81
N ARG A 233 -5.33 4.16 -5.97
CA ARG A 233 -5.33 2.69 -6.12
C ARG A 233 -6.72 2.09 -6.27
N THR A 234 -7.69 2.61 -5.52
CA THR A 234 -9.07 2.09 -5.51
C THR A 234 -10.01 2.82 -6.47
N GLY A 235 -9.50 3.77 -7.26
CA GLY A 235 -10.32 4.64 -8.11
C GLY A 235 -10.80 5.92 -7.43
N ASP A 236 -10.50 6.07 -6.14
CA ASP A 236 -10.60 7.30 -5.36
C ASP A 236 -9.21 7.69 -4.89
N TRP A 237 -8.99 8.98 -4.58
CA TRP A 237 -7.73 9.42 -3.97
C TRP A 237 -7.41 8.68 -2.67
N LEU A 238 -8.44 8.44 -1.86
CA LEU A 238 -8.39 7.69 -0.62
C LEU A 238 -9.64 6.82 -0.53
N ALA A 239 -9.47 5.52 -0.27
CA ALA A 239 -10.56 4.55 -0.30
C ALA A 239 -11.67 4.84 0.72
N HIS A 240 -11.34 5.40 1.89
CA HIS A 240 -12.35 5.73 2.91
C HIS A 240 -13.33 6.83 2.48
N GLN A 241 -12.97 7.66 1.49
CA GLN A 241 -13.81 8.77 1.05
C GLN A 241 -15.17 8.30 0.53
N ARG A 242 -15.23 7.10 -0.05
CA ARG A 242 -16.47 6.46 -0.50
C ARG A 242 -17.45 6.23 0.64
N SER A 243 -16.96 5.89 1.83
CA SER A 243 -17.80 5.69 3.03
C SER A 243 -18.23 7.02 3.66
N SER A 244 -17.75 8.17 3.16
CA SER A 244 -18.09 9.52 3.62
C SER A 244 -17.76 9.79 5.09
N ILE A 245 -16.73 9.12 5.62
CA ILE A 245 -16.22 9.38 6.96
C ILE A 245 -15.11 10.44 6.93
N VAL A 246 -14.94 11.17 8.03
CA VAL A 246 -13.79 12.06 8.26
C VAL A 246 -12.93 11.45 9.37
N PRO A 247 -11.74 10.90 9.06
CA PRO A 247 -10.84 10.35 10.07
C PRO A 247 -10.14 11.46 10.85
N ASP A 248 -9.45 11.10 11.94
CA ASP A 248 -8.60 12.04 12.69
C ASP A 248 -7.19 12.13 12.08
N ALA A 249 -6.71 11.03 11.49
CA ALA A 249 -5.53 11.05 10.64
C ALA A 249 -5.57 9.98 9.55
N VAL A 250 -4.84 10.23 8.46
CA VAL A 250 -4.60 9.27 7.37
C VAL A 250 -3.10 9.12 7.16
N THR A 251 -2.63 7.89 6.90
CA THR A 251 -1.24 7.63 6.52
C THR A 251 -1.10 7.25 5.05
N PHE A 252 -0.01 7.72 4.43
CA PHE A 252 0.33 7.57 3.01
C PHE A 252 1.74 7.00 2.88
N ALA A 253 2.00 6.22 1.83
CA ALA A 253 3.34 5.92 1.31
C ALA A 253 3.19 5.28 -0.09
N LYS A 254 4.00 4.27 -0.41
CA LYS A 254 3.93 3.44 -1.64
C LYS A 254 3.69 4.27 -2.90
N GLY A 255 2.47 4.26 -3.42
CA GLY A 255 2.05 4.98 -4.62
C GLY A 255 2.47 6.45 -4.61
N LEU A 256 2.49 7.10 -3.44
CA LEU A 256 2.81 8.52 -3.29
C LEU A 256 4.12 8.91 -3.96
N GLY A 257 5.16 8.10 -3.84
CA GLY A 257 6.48 8.42 -4.40
C GLY A 257 6.77 7.79 -5.77
N GLY A 258 5.86 6.94 -6.28
CA GLY A 258 6.08 6.21 -7.54
C GLY A 258 7.39 5.41 -7.56
N GLY A 259 7.84 4.89 -6.42
CA GLY A 259 9.13 4.21 -6.25
C GLY A 259 10.18 5.00 -5.45
N VAL A 260 10.04 6.32 -5.32
CA VAL A 260 10.89 7.12 -4.42
C VAL A 260 10.40 6.96 -2.97
N PRO A 261 11.26 6.67 -1.98
CA PRO A 261 10.85 6.49 -0.59
C PRO A 261 10.25 7.77 0.01
N ILE A 262 8.96 7.73 0.32
CA ILE A 262 8.23 8.78 1.03
C ILE A 262 7.05 8.16 1.77
N GLY A 263 6.79 8.67 2.96
CA GLY A 263 5.55 8.46 3.70
C GLY A 263 4.99 9.80 4.17
N ALA A 264 3.73 9.84 4.57
CA ALA A 264 3.14 11.01 5.20
C ALA A 264 2.03 10.61 6.17
N MET A 265 1.80 11.45 7.17
CA MET A 265 0.60 11.44 7.99
C MET A 265 -0.11 12.79 7.79
N VAL A 266 -1.37 12.75 7.36
CA VAL A 266 -2.25 13.91 7.33
C VAL A 266 -3.13 13.85 8.58
N THR A 267 -3.10 14.90 9.39
CA THR A 267 -3.99 15.08 10.55
C THR A 267 -5.15 15.98 10.15
N PHE A 268 -6.35 15.67 10.64
CA PHE A 268 -7.59 16.34 10.24
C PHE A 268 -8.07 17.30 11.33
N GLY A 269 -8.09 18.58 11.00
CA GLY A 269 -8.57 19.66 11.88
C GLY A 269 -7.52 20.16 12.88
N ALA A 270 -7.74 21.40 13.35
CA ALA A 270 -6.78 22.11 14.21
C ALA A 270 -6.52 21.40 15.55
N GLU A 271 -7.53 20.75 16.13
CA GLU A 271 -7.41 20.06 17.42
C GLU A 271 -6.44 18.88 17.33
N VAL A 272 -6.63 17.98 16.36
CA VAL A 272 -5.76 16.82 16.15
C VAL A 272 -4.36 17.27 15.73
N SER A 273 -4.26 18.26 14.84
CA SER A 273 -2.98 18.81 14.41
C SER A 273 -2.19 19.48 15.54
N ALA A 274 -2.85 19.96 16.59
CA ALA A 274 -2.18 20.55 17.76
C ALA A 274 -1.68 19.51 18.77
N LEU A 275 -1.97 18.22 18.60
CA LEU A 275 -1.54 17.19 19.55
C LEU A 275 -0.01 16.98 19.52
N LEU A 276 0.62 17.00 18.35
CA LEU A 276 2.08 16.92 18.21
C LEU A 276 2.69 18.32 18.11
N GLN A 277 3.66 18.60 18.99
CA GLN A 277 4.30 19.90 19.12
C GLN A 277 5.79 19.83 18.72
N PRO A 278 6.43 20.97 18.41
CA PRO A 278 7.84 21.02 18.04
C PRO A 278 8.74 20.25 19.02
N GLY A 279 9.67 19.46 18.48
CA GLY A 279 10.62 18.65 19.26
C GLY A 279 10.13 17.28 19.72
N GLN A 280 8.84 16.97 19.60
CA GLN A 280 8.29 15.69 20.05
C GLN A 280 8.40 14.56 19.01
N HIS A 281 8.50 14.92 17.74
CA HIS A 281 8.77 14.00 16.65
C HIS A 281 9.58 14.72 15.56
N GLY A 282 10.12 13.93 14.65
CA GLY A 282 11.04 14.41 13.62
C GLY A 282 11.71 13.24 12.92
N THR A 283 12.32 13.56 11.80
CA THR A 283 13.09 12.64 10.96
C THR A 283 14.11 13.47 10.18
N THR A 284 15.24 12.87 9.81
CA THR A 284 16.22 13.56 8.98
C THR A 284 15.66 13.76 7.59
N PHE A 285 15.23 12.69 6.91
CA PHE A 285 14.93 12.71 5.48
C PHE A 285 13.47 13.03 5.14
N GLY A 286 12.54 12.92 6.09
CA GLY A 286 11.12 13.15 5.81
C GLY A 286 10.88 14.58 5.31
N GLY A 287 10.17 14.68 4.18
CA GLY A 287 9.85 15.95 3.53
C GLY A 287 10.99 16.55 2.72
N ASN A 288 12.01 15.77 2.36
CA ASN A 288 13.09 16.25 1.50
C ASN A 288 12.57 16.68 0.11
N PRO A 289 13.19 17.68 -0.53
CA PRO A 289 12.76 18.21 -1.83
C PRO A 289 12.60 17.14 -2.92
N LEU A 290 13.54 16.19 -3.04
CA LEU A 290 13.53 15.14 -4.07
C LEU A 290 12.25 14.29 -4.00
N ALA A 291 11.96 13.76 -2.82
CA ALA A 291 10.79 12.92 -2.59
C ALA A 291 9.49 13.71 -2.74
N CYS A 292 9.48 14.99 -2.36
CA CYS A 292 8.31 15.83 -2.54
C CYS A 292 8.03 16.15 -4.02
N ALA A 293 9.08 16.39 -4.82
CA ALA A 293 8.97 16.58 -6.26
C ALA A 293 8.46 15.31 -6.96
N ALA A 294 8.93 14.13 -6.53
CA ALA A 294 8.41 12.85 -7.00
C ALA A 294 6.91 12.70 -6.73
N GLY A 295 6.46 13.01 -5.50
CA GLY A 295 5.05 12.92 -5.15
C GLY A 295 4.15 13.90 -5.90
N LEU A 296 4.64 15.11 -6.16
CA LEU A 296 3.94 16.08 -7.02
C LEU A 296 3.78 15.56 -8.45
N ALA A 297 4.84 14.96 -9.02
CA ALA A 297 4.78 14.39 -10.36
C ALA A 297 3.78 13.22 -10.46
N VAL A 298 3.73 12.36 -9.44
CA VAL A 298 2.74 11.28 -9.37
C VAL A 298 1.31 11.82 -9.33
N ILE A 299 1.04 12.82 -8.47
CA ILE A 299 -0.30 13.42 -8.35
C ILE A 299 -0.71 14.08 -9.68
N ASP A 300 0.20 14.84 -10.30
CA ASP A 300 -0.05 15.49 -11.60
C ASP A 300 -0.40 14.48 -12.70
N VAL A 301 0.36 13.39 -12.81
CA VAL A 301 0.09 12.32 -13.79
C VAL A 301 -1.28 11.66 -13.55
N ILE A 302 -1.61 11.38 -12.28
CA ILE A 302 -2.92 10.77 -11.94
C ILE A 302 -4.08 11.68 -12.36
N GLU A 303 -3.98 13.00 -12.14
CA GLU A 303 -5.04 13.94 -12.51
C GLU A 303 -5.10 14.20 -14.00
N ARG A 304 -3.95 14.44 -14.63
CA ARG A 304 -3.85 14.78 -16.05
C ARG A 304 -4.35 13.66 -16.95
N ASP A 305 -4.01 12.41 -16.59
CA ASP A 305 -4.30 11.22 -17.40
C ASP A 305 -5.57 10.48 -16.93
N ASP A 306 -6.36 11.08 -16.03
CA ASP A 306 -7.62 10.56 -15.48
C ASP A 306 -7.50 9.13 -14.92
N LEU A 307 -6.41 8.86 -14.19
CA LEU A 307 -6.08 7.51 -13.75
C LEU A 307 -7.00 6.99 -12.63
N LEU A 308 -7.75 7.88 -11.97
CA LEU A 308 -8.80 7.48 -11.03
C LEU A 308 -9.95 6.79 -11.77
N ASP A 309 -10.42 7.36 -12.88
CA ASP A 309 -11.45 6.72 -13.70
C ASP A 309 -10.93 5.44 -14.36
N ASN A 310 -9.69 5.47 -14.89
CA ASN A 310 -9.06 4.28 -15.44
C ASN A 310 -9.04 3.13 -14.42
N ALA A 311 -8.67 3.40 -13.17
CA ALA A 311 -8.62 2.38 -12.14
C ALA A 311 -10.01 1.78 -11.82
N ARG A 312 -11.07 2.61 -11.76
CA ARG A 312 -12.45 2.13 -11.57
C ARG A 312 -12.90 1.27 -12.74
N THR A 313 -12.80 1.82 -13.95
CA THR A 313 -13.30 1.20 -15.18
C THR A 313 -12.59 -0.11 -15.48
N LEU A 314 -11.25 -0.16 -15.40
CA LEU A 314 -10.50 -1.40 -15.62
C LEU A 314 -10.68 -2.42 -14.50
N GLY A 315 -10.86 -1.98 -13.25
CA GLY A 315 -11.15 -2.89 -12.15
C GLY A 315 -12.47 -3.63 -12.33
N GLU A 316 -13.53 -2.90 -12.71
CA GLU A 316 -14.85 -3.45 -13.01
C GLU A 316 -14.82 -4.37 -14.23
N TRP A 317 -14.18 -3.91 -15.31
CA TRP A 317 -14.01 -4.71 -16.52
C TRP A 317 -13.23 -6.00 -16.25
N PHE A 318 -12.13 -5.94 -15.49
CA PHE A 318 -11.31 -7.12 -15.19
C PHE A 318 -12.09 -8.16 -14.39
N ALA A 319 -12.87 -7.73 -13.40
CA ALA A 319 -13.71 -8.64 -12.63
C ALA A 319 -14.73 -9.35 -13.52
N ALA A 320 -15.40 -8.62 -14.42
CA ALA A 320 -16.33 -9.21 -15.39
C ALA A 320 -15.63 -10.16 -16.38
N ALA A 321 -14.47 -9.77 -16.90
CA ALA A 321 -13.71 -10.59 -17.85
C ALA A 321 -13.21 -11.91 -17.23
N VAL A 322 -12.89 -11.93 -15.94
CA VAL A 322 -12.54 -13.15 -15.21
C VAL A 322 -13.78 -14.02 -14.96
N ASP A 323 -14.94 -13.43 -14.67
CA ASP A 323 -16.21 -14.15 -14.52
C ASP A 323 -16.66 -14.80 -15.84
N ASP A 324 -16.49 -14.08 -16.97
CA ASP A 324 -16.80 -14.53 -18.33
C ASP A 324 -15.94 -15.72 -18.80
N LEU A 325 -14.84 -16.04 -18.11
CA LEU A 325 -14.07 -17.27 -18.39
C LEU A 325 -14.88 -18.53 -18.06
N ASP A 326 -15.89 -18.44 -17.17
CA ASP A 326 -16.71 -19.56 -16.68
C ASP A 326 -15.86 -20.76 -16.22
N ASP A 327 -14.70 -20.47 -15.62
CA ASP A 327 -13.78 -21.49 -15.11
C ASP A 327 -14.18 -21.87 -13.68
N GLU A 328 -14.66 -23.10 -13.48
CA GLU A 328 -15.15 -23.59 -12.19
C GLU A 328 -14.12 -23.51 -11.05
N ARG A 329 -12.83 -23.41 -11.37
CA ARG A 329 -11.73 -23.32 -10.38
C ARG A 329 -11.57 -21.91 -9.81
N VAL A 330 -12.16 -20.91 -10.47
CA VAL A 330 -12.19 -19.50 -10.04
C VAL A 330 -13.50 -19.24 -9.29
N ALA A 331 -13.40 -18.62 -8.11
CA ALA A 331 -14.55 -18.23 -7.31
C ALA A 331 -15.02 -16.79 -7.57
N GLY A 332 -14.19 -15.99 -8.23
CA GLY A 332 -14.49 -14.61 -8.64
C GLY A 332 -13.31 -13.67 -8.44
N VAL A 333 -13.59 -12.36 -8.45
CA VAL A 333 -12.62 -11.31 -8.15
C VAL A 333 -13.18 -10.42 -7.04
N ARG A 334 -12.39 -10.17 -6.01
CA ARG A 334 -12.69 -9.14 -5.00
C ARG A 334 -11.71 -7.99 -5.06
N GLY A 335 -12.10 -6.85 -4.49
CA GLY A 335 -11.26 -5.66 -4.41
C GLY A 335 -11.99 -4.42 -4.92
N ARG A 336 -11.24 -3.33 -5.07
CA ARG A 336 -11.75 -2.06 -5.63
C ARG A 336 -10.66 -1.41 -6.49
N GLY A 337 -11.07 -0.79 -7.58
CA GLY A 337 -10.16 -0.20 -8.56
C GLY A 337 -9.13 -1.21 -9.05
N LEU A 338 -7.84 -0.86 -8.97
CA LEU A 338 -6.73 -1.74 -9.34
C LEU A 338 -6.03 -2.33 -8.10
N LEU A 339 -6.74 -2.55 -6.99
CA LEU A 339 -6.32 -3.45 -5.92
C LEU A 339 -7.30 -4.62 -5.89
N LEU A 340 -6.90 -5.72 -6.53
CA LEU A 340 -7.76 -6.85 -6.85
C LEU A 340 -7.16 -8.15 -6.32
N ALA A 341 -8.00 -9.13 -6.04
CA ALA A 341 -7.61 -10.50 -5.81
C ALA A 341 -8.49 -11.44 -6.65
N VAL A 342 -7.85 -12.24 -7.50
CA VAL A 342 -8.50 -13.38 -8.16
C VAL A 342 -8.61 -14.51 -7.14
N GLU A 343 -9.83 -14.96 -6.90
CA GLU A 343 -10.14 -16.03 -5.96
C GLU A 343 -10.14 -17.39 -6.63
N LEU A 344 -9.33 -18.28 -6.10
CA LEU A 344 -9.32 -19.69 -6.47
C LEU A 344 -10.17 -20.46 -5.45
N ARG A 345 -10.80 -21.54 -5.90
CA ARG A 345 -11.50 -22.47 -4.99
C ARG A 345 -10.55 -23.32 -4.18
N ASP A 346 -9.38 -23.62 -4.75
CA ASP A 346 -8.32 -24.41 -4.12
C ASP A 346 -7.17 -23.53 -3.62
N GLU A 347 -6.40 -24.04 -2.65
CA GLU A 347 -5.23 -23.37 -2.08
C GLU A 347 -3.98 -23.49 -2.98
N LEU A 348 -4.09 -23.05 -4.23
CA LEU A 348 -3.05 -23.21 -5.28
C LEU A 348 -2.32 -21.92 -5.66
N SER A 349 -2.57 -20.81 -4.96
CA SER A 349 -2.05 -19.49 -5.38
C SER A 349 -0.52 -19.44 -5.54
N ALA A 350 0.25 -20.14 -4.71
CA ALA A 350 1.71 -20.15 -4.79
C ALA A 350 2.22 -20.84 -6.07
N ASP A 351 1.56 -21.92 -6.47
CA ASP A 351 1.87 -22.64 -7.70
C ASP A 351 1.41 -21.86 -8.93
N VAL A 352 0.24 -21.22 -8.87
CA VAL A 352 -0.22 -20.33 -9.94
C VAL A 352 0.70 -19.12 -10.11
N VAL A 353 1.25 -18.54 -9.04
CA VAL A 353 2.26 -17.47 -9.13
C VAL A 353 3.53 -17.95 -9.81
N THR A 354 3.93 -19.20 -9.56
CA THR A 354 5.08 -19.81 -10.23
C THR A 354 4.81 -20.01 -11.72
N ALA A 355 3.63 -20.53 -12.09
CA ALA A 355 3.19 -20.65 -13.48
C ALA A 355 3.10 -19.27 -14.17
N ALA A 356 2.51 -18.28 -13.50
CA ALA A 356 2.38 -16.90 -13.98
C ALA A 356 3.75 -16.28 -14.29
N ARG A 357 4.72 -16.44 -13.39
CA ARG A 357 6.10 -16.00 -13.61
C ARG A 357 6.73 -16.69 -14.82
N ASN A 358 6.52 -18.01 -14.97
CA ASN A 358 7.00 -18.75 -16.14
C ASN A 358 6.35 -18.24 -17.45
N ALA A 359 5.08 -17.83 -17.41
CA ALA A 359 4.35 -17.23 -18.52
C ALA A 359 4.65 -15.73 -18.76
N GLY A 360 5.40 -15.07 -17.87
CA GLY A 360 5.79 -13.66 -18.05
C GLY A 360 4.88 -12.66 -17.31
N PHE A 361 4.30 -13.04 -16.18
CA PHE A 361 3.53 -12.14 -15.29
C PHE A 361 4.17 -12.06 -13.92
N ILE A 362 4.22 -10.86 -13.33
CA ILE A 362 4.57 -10.67 -11.92
C ILE A 362 3.28 -10.44 -11.13
N VAL A 363 2.93 -11.41 -10.29
CA VAL A 363 1.79 -11.41 -9.36
C VAL A 363 2.26 -11.97 -8.01
N ASN A 364 1.44 -11.88 -6.96
CA ASN A 364 1.75 -12.53 -5.68
C ASN A 364 0.59 -13.32 -5.10
N ALA A 365 0.92 -14.43 -4.43
CA ALA A 365 -0.01 -15.16 -3.58
C ALA A 365 -0.20 -14.35 -2.30
N VAL A 366 -1.40 -13.82 -2.09
CA VAL A 366 -1.71 -12.96 -0.94
C VAL A 366 -2.43 -13.74 0.16
N ALA A 367 -3.11 -14.81 -0.21
CA ALA A 367 -3.68 -15.84 0.66
C ALA A 367 -3.53 -17.19 -0.05
N PRO A 368 -3.64 -18.34 0.63
CA PRO A 368 -3.46 -19.65 0.01
C PRO A 368 -4.26 -19.87 -1.28
N ASN A 369 -5.45 -19.27 -1.36
CA ASN A 369 -6.38 -19.36 -2.49
C ASN A 369 -6.57 -18.02 -3.25
N ALA A 370 -5.67 -17.04 -3.12
CA ALA A 370 -5.87 -15.73 -3.76
C ALA A 370 -4.60 -15.15 -4.37
N ILE A 371 -4.73 -14.71 -5.63
CA ILE A 371 -3.67 -14.03 -6.38
C ILE A 371 -3.99 -12.55 -6.39
N ARG A 372 -3.10 -11.72 -5.84
CA ARG A 372 -3.29 -10.27 -5.80
C ARG A 372 -2.70 -9.60 -7.04
N LEU A 373 -3.47 -8.64 -7.55
CA LEU A 373 -3.07 -7.71 -8.58
C LEU A 373 -3.12 -6.28 -8.01
N ALA A 374 -2.03 -5.54 -8.22
CA ALA A 374 -1.90 -4.12 -7.95
C ALA A 374 -1.04 -3.43 -9.03
N PRO A 375 -1.41 -3.53 -10.33
CA PRO A 375 -0.61 -3.00 -11.44
C PRO A 375 -0.42 -1.49 -11.35
N PRO A 376 0.52 -0.89 -12.10
CA PRO A 376 0.51 0.55 -12.33
C PRO A 376 -0.88 1.05 -12.79
N LEU A 377 -1.28 2.25 -12.36
CA LEU A 377 -2.56 2.86 -12.72
C LEU A 377 -2.63 3.26 -14.20
N ILE A 378 -1.48 3.34 -14.88
CA ILE A 378 -1.35 3.56 -16.32
C ILE A 378 -1.56 2.27 -17.16
N ILE A 379 -1.85 1.13 -16.52
CA ILE A 379 -2.14 -0.11 -17.23
C ILE A 379 -3.34 0.08 -18.15
N VAL A 380 -3.30 -0.58 -19.31
CA VAL A 380 -4.40 -0.56 -20.30
C VAL A 380 -5.09 -1.91 -20.37
N GLN A 381 -6.34 -1.90 -20.85
CA GLN A 381 -7.18 -3.09 -20.96
C GLN A 381 -6.48 -4.22 -21.73
N GLU A 382 -5.80 -3.92 -22.83
CA GLU A 382 -5.12 -4.91 -23.67
C GLU A 382 -4.02 -5.66 -22.90
N GLN A 383 -3.35 -4.98 -21.96
CA GLN A 383 -2.32 -5.61 -21.13
C GLN A 383 -2.96 -6.55 -20.11
N LEU A 384 -4.04 -6.12 -19.43
CA LEU A 384 -4.76 -6.98 -18.49
C LEU A 384 -5.42 -8.17 -19.19
N GLN A 385 -5.94 -8.00 -20.41
CA GLN A 385 -6.54 -9.08 -21.20
C GLN A 385 -5.56 -10.24 -21.39
N THR A 386 -4.27 -9.97 -21.61
CA THR A 386 -3.27 -11.03 -21.75
C THR A 386 -3.17 -11.93 -20.51
N PHE A 387 -3.41 -11.38 -19.30
CA PHE A 387 -3.43 -12.16 -18.07
C PHE A 387 -4.74 -12.93 -17.91
N VAL A 388 -5.88 -12.32 -18.25
CA VAL A 388 -7.20 -12.99 -18.26
C VAL A 388 -7.14 -14.21 -19.18
N ASP A 389 -6.63 -14.05 -20.40
CA ASP A 389 -6.51 -15.13 -21.39
C ASP A 389 -5.58 -16.27 -20.91
N ALA A 390 -4.54 -15.93 -20.15
CA ALA A 390 -3.59 -16.92 -19.64
C ALA A 390 -4.14 -17.68 -18.43
N LEU A 391 -5.02 -17.07 -17.62
CA LEU A 391 -5.41 -17.55 -16.30
C LEU A 391 -5.85 -19.03 -16.27
N PRO A 392 -6.72 -19.55 -17.16
CA PRO A 392 -7.11 -20.97 -17.15
C PRO A 392 -5.94 -21.93 -17.36
N THR A 393 -4.95 -21.53 -18.18
CA THR A 393 -3.73 -22.32 -18.42
C THR A 393 -2.84 -22.30 -17.19
N LEU A 394 -2.66 -21.12 -16.56
CA LEU A 394 -1.85 -20.99 -15.33
C LEU A 394 -2.38 -21.86 -14.19
N ILE A 395 -3.71 -21.93 -14.03
CA ILE A 395 -4.35 -22.81 -13.04
C ILE A 395 -4.13 -24.28 -13.38
N THR A 396 -4.21 -24.66 -14.67
CA THR A 396 -3.98 -26.04 -15.11
C THR A 396 -2.54 -26.49 -14.83
N GLU A 397 -1.55 -25.65 -15.12
CA GLU A 397 -0.14 -25.93 -14.81
C GLU A 397 0.12 -26.04 -13.30
N ALA A 398 -0.58 -25.27 -12.48
CA ALA A 398 -0.46 -25.33 -11.02
C ALA A 398 -1.02 -26.62 -10.41
N THR A 399 -1.90 -27.33 -11.11
CA THR A 399 -2.49 -28.62 -10.68
C THR A 399 -1.71 -29.86 -11.13
N SER A 400 -0.69 -29.68 -11.98
CA SER A 400 0.09 -30.75 -12.62
C SER A 400 1.43 -30.97 -11.93
#